data_AF-A0A0M1JN36-F1
#
_entry.id   AF-A0A0M1JN36-F1
#
_cell.length_a   1.000
_cell.length_b   1.000
_cell.length_c   1.000
_cell.angle_alpha   90.00
_cell.angle_beta   90.00
_cell.angle_gamma   90.00
#
_symmetry.space_group_name_H-M   'P 1'
#
loop_
_entity.id
_entity.type
_entity.pdbx_description
1 polymer ?
#
loop_
_entity_poly.entity_id
_entity_poly.type
_entity_poly.pdbx_seq_one_letter_code
_entity_poly.pdbx_strand_id
1 'polypeptide(L)'
;MPLTNLKWTKNIRRADGAWAYSEFKAYHLFKLEWKDNEPNANKPEKDDLILLRQKGYVTHLVRVLDYKAEREVGQGDYNIYRIVESLWTIDFGHPPGWAKADQMFGYSVTYQGGNVMELESLPTFRQR
;
A
#
# COMPACT_ATOMS: atom_id res chain seq x y z
N MET A 1 6.63 -3.60 -17.11
CA MET A 1 5.56 -2.62 -16.83
C MET A 1 6.23 -1.29 -16.50
N PRO A 2 5.86 -0.18 -17.15
CA PRO A 2 6.44 1.11 -16.79
C PRO A 2 5.96 1.52 -15.38
N LEU A 3 6.88 2.00 -14.53
CA LEU A 3 6.56 2.53 -13.20
C LEU A 3 5.89 3.92 -13.27
N THR A 4 5.49 4.39 -14.45
CA THR A 4 4.84 5.68 -14.67
C THR A 4 3.53 5.84 -13.88
N ASN A 5 2.89 4.72 -13.54
CA ASN A 5 1.66 4.72 -12.74
C ASN A 5 1.93 4.61 -11.24
N LEU A 6 3.20 4.59 -10.81
CA LEU A 6 3.55 4.59 -9.40
C LEU A 6 3.38 5.98 -8.80
N LYS A 7 2.17 6.22 -8.30
CA LYS A 7 1.75 7.50 -7.72
C LYS A 7 1.57 7.44 -6.22
N TRP A 8 1.35 6.27 -5.63
CA TRP A 8 0.83 6.16 -4.26
C TRP A 8 1.73 5.34 -3.34
N THR A 9 1.63 5.64 -2.05
CA THR A 9 2.04 4.74 -0.99
C THR A 9 1.01 4.69 0.13
N LYS A 10 0.89 3.53 0.77
CA LYS A 10 -0.02 3.30 1.89
C LYS A 10 0.68 2.57 3.01
N ASN A 11 0.49 3.03 4.24
CA ASN A 11 0.93 2.31 5.41
C ASN A 11 -0.15 1.32 5.86
N ILE A 12 0.26 0.10 6.21
CA ILE A 12 -0.61 -0.96 6.69
C ILE A 12 -0.32 -1.20 8.16
N ARG A 13 -1.39 -1.26 8.97
CA ARG A 13 -1.31 -1.54 10.40
C ARG A 13 -2.24 -2.68 10.73
N ARG A 14 -1.71 -3.67 11.45
CA ARG A 14 -2.49 -4.71 12.10
C ARG A 14 -2.30 -4.62 13.61
N ALA A 15 -3.37 -4.90 14.37
CA ALA A 15 -3.31 -4.90 15.83
C ALA A 15 -2.52 -6.09 16.39
N ASP A 16 -2.57 -7.23 15.70
CA ASP A 16 -1.89 -8.47 16.08
C ASP A 16 -0.37 -8.48 15.79
N GLY A 17 0.14 -7.42 15.16
CA GLY A 17 1.54 -7.33 14.77
C GLY A 17 1.96 -8.34 13.68
N ALA A 18 1.04 -9.05 13.03
CA ALA A 18 1.36 -9.93 11.90
C ALA A 18 1.70 -9.12 10.63
N TRP A 19 2.32 -9.78 9.64
CA TRP A 19 2.49 -9.20 8.32
C TRP A 19 1.16 -9.27 7.57
N ALA A 20 0.64 -8.11 7.16
CA ALA A 20 -0.58 -8.06 6.37
C ALA A 20 -0.30 -8.56 4.96
N TYR A 21 -1.23 -9.34 4.42
CA TYR A 21 -1.23 -9.81 3.03
C TYR A 21 -0.04 -10.71 2.66
N SER A 22 0.70 -11.24 3.64
CA SER A 22 1.91 -12.07 3.42
C SER A 22 1.66 -13.38 2.63
N GLU A 23 0.41 -13.83 2.65
CA GLU A 23 -0.12 -14.97 1.91
C GLU A 23 -0.31 -14.67 0.41
N PHE A 24 -0.45 -13.39 0.03
CA PHE A 24 -0.63 -12.99 -1.36
C PHE A 24 0.73 -12.81 -2.03
N LYS A 25 1.04 -13.63 -3.02
CA LYS A 25 2.26 -13.55 -3.82
C LYS A 25 2.03 -12.67 -5.05
N ALA A 26 3.08 -12.47 -5.85
CA ALA A 26 2.93 -11.82 -7.15
C ALA A 26 1.82 -12.49 -7.98
N TYR A 27 1.05 -11.68 -8.69
CA TYR A 27 -0.15 -12.00 -9.47
C TYR A 27 -1.38 -12.43 -8.66
N HIS A 28 -1.32 -12.43 -7.32
CA HIS A 28 -2.52 -12.66 -6.51
C HIS A 28 -3.35 -11.39 -6.39
N LEU A 29 -4.68 -11.58 -6.35
CA LEU A 29 -5.65 -10.51 -6.13
C LEU A 29 -6.12 -10.53 -4.67
N PHE A 30 -6.31 -9.35 -4.10
CA PHE A 30 -6.86 -9.23 -2.75
C PHE A 30 -7.57 -7.90 -2.53
N LYS A 31 -8.31 -7.82 -1.42
CA LYS A 31 -8.96 -6.60 -0.94
C LYS A 31 -7.97 -5.79 -0.12
N LEU A 32 -7.57 -4.63 -0.62
CA LEU A 32 -6.80 -3.66 0.14
C LEU A 32 -7.77 -2.77 0.93
N GLU A 33 -7.65 -2.75 2.25
CA GLU A 33 -8.66 -2.16 3.15
C GLU A 33 -8.30 -0.75 3.61
N TRP A 34 -9.31 0.11 3.78
CA TRP A 34 -9.22 1.45 4.37
C TRP A 34 -10.05 1.52 5.65
N LYS A 35 -9.54 2.30 6.62
CA LYS A 35 -10.29 2.63 7.84
C LYS A 35 -11.13 3.88 7.63
N ASP A 36 -12.46 3.75 7.62
CA ASP A 36 -13.45 4.85 7.66
C ASP A 36 -13.19 6.06 6.74
N ASN A 37 -12.50 5.88 5.60
CA ASN A 37 -12.11 6.99 4.73
C ASN A 37 -12.29 6.65 3.25
N GLU A 38 -13.55 6.52 2.86
CA GLU A 38 -13.95 6.22 1.48
C GLU A 38 -13.48 7.27 0.46
N PRO A 39 -13.51 8.59 0.75
CA PRO A 39 -12.95 9.58 -0.17
C PRO A 39 -11.46 9.34 -0.44
N ASN A 40 -10.67 8.94 0.58
CA ASN A 40 -9.27 8.58 0.35
C ASN A 40 -9.11 7.27 -0.43
N ALA A 41 -9.96 6.27 -0.16
CA ALA A 41 -9.96 4.99 -0.89
C ALA A 41 -10.28 5.14 -2.39
N ASN A 42 -11.02 6.19 -2.75
CA ASN A 42 -11.34 6.53 -4.14
C ASN A 42 -10.28 7.38 -4.86
N LYS A 43 -9.22 7.84 -4.17
CA LYS A 43 -8.16 8.63 -4.84
C LYS A 43 -7.38 7.85 -5.90
N PRO A 44 -6.95 6.59 -5.66
CA PRO A 44 -6.25 5.83 -6.68
C PRO A 44 -7.18 5.47 -7.83
N GLU A 45 -6.73 5.72 -9.06
CA GLU A 45 -7.45 5.34 -10.27
C GLU A 45 -7.14 3.89 -10.66
N LYS A 46 -7.94 3.32 -11.56
CA LYS A 46 -7.64 2.01 -12.13
C LYS A 46 -6.25 2.04 -12.80
N ASP A 47 -5.49 0.97 -12.62
CA ASP A 47 -4.12 0.80 -13.11
C ASP A 47 -3.05 1.68 -12.43
N ASP A 48 -3.42 2.49 -11.44
CA ASP A 48 -2.46 3.11 -10.54
C ASP A 48 -1.73 2.05 -9.70
N LEU A 49 -0.47 2.34 -9.39
CA LEU A 49 0.35 1.52 -8.51
C LEU A 49 0.48 2.14 -7.12
N ILE A 50 0.47 1.27 -6.11
CA ILE A 50 0.60 1.63 -4.70
C ILE A 50 1.73 0.83 -4.08
N LEU A 51 2.69 1.50 -3.45
CA LEU A 51 3.65 0.85 -2.54
C LEU A 51 3.01 0.66 -1.17
N LEU A 52 2.87 -0.60 -0.74
CA LEU A 52 2.43 -0.93 0.61
C LEU A 52 3.62 -0.96 1.55
N ARG A 53 3.44 -0.39 2.74
CA ARG A 53 4.48 -0.32 3.77
C ARG A 53 3.97 -0.88 5.08
N GLN A 54 4.81 -1.58 5.80
CA GLN A 54 4.50 -2.10 7.13
C GLN A 54 5.79 -2.32 7.92
N LYS A 55 5.78 -2.03 9.24
CA LYS A 55 6.92 -2.25 10.16
C LYS A 55 8.25 -1.67 9.63
N GLY A 56 8.21 -0.56 8.91
CA GLY A 56 9.40 0.09 8.36
C GLY A 56 9.90 -0.50 7.03
N TYR A 57 9.21 -1.46 6.43
CA TYR A 57 9.55 -2.04 5.12
C TYR A 57 8.50 -1.67 4.09
N VAL A 58 8.91 -1.55 2.82
CA VAL A 58 8.02 -1.67 1.68
C VAL A 58 7.78 -3.16 1.46
N THR A 59 6.52 -3.59 1.50
CA THR A 59 6.17 -5.02 1.52
C THR A 59 5.60 -5.51 0.21
N HIS A 60 4.89 -4.64 -0.51
CA HIS A 60 4.26 -4.97 -1.78
C HIS A 60 4.31 -3.78 -2.75
N LEU A 61 4.31 -4.09 -4.04
CA LEU A 61 3.86 -3.22 -5.10
C LEU A 61 2.54 -3.79 -5.61
N VAL A 62 1.47 -3.01 -5.54
CA VAL A 62 0.15 -3.46 -5.99
C VAL A 62 -0.42 -2.55 -7.06
N ARG A 63 -1.24 -3.11 -7.94
CA ARG A 63 -1.99 -2.40 -8.98
C ARG A 63 -3.47 -2.42 -8.66
N VAL A 64 -4.11 -1.27 -8.78
CA VAL A 64 -5.56 -1.11 -8.60
C VAL A 64 -6.32 -1.64 -9.81
N LEU A 65 -7.33 -2.49 -9.61
CA LEU A 65 -8.06 -3.15 -10.68
C LEU A 65 -9.48 -2.60 -10.91
N ASP A 66 -10.10 -2.09 -9.86
CA ASP A 66 -11.44 -1.55 -9.86
C ASP A 66 -11.46 -0.03 -10.07
N TYR A 67 -12.65 0.50 -10.36
CA TYR A 67 -12.84 1.93 -10.66
C TYR A 67 -13.22 2.78 -9.44
N LYS A 68 -13.68 2.13 -8.36
CA LYS A 68 -14.14 2.79 -7.13
C LYS A 68 -13.97 1.87 -5.92
N ALA A 69 -13.99 2.46 -4.74
CA ALA A 69 -14.05 1.75 -3.47
C ALA A 69 -15.40 1.07 -3.28
N GLU A 70 -15.36 -0.12 -2.69
CA GLU A 70 -16.53 -0.88 -2.28
C GLU A 70 -16.56 -1.04 -0.76
N ARG A 71 -17.72 -1.43 -0.23
CA ARG A 71 -17.93 -1.68 1.20
C ARG A 71 -18.33 -3.12 1.47
N GLU A 72 -17.80 -3.72 2.52
CA GLU A 72 -18.21 -5.03 3.02
C GLU A 72 -19.09 -4.87 4.27
N VAL A 73 -20.35 -5.29 4.15
CA VAL A 73 -21.32 -5.16 5.25
C VAL A 73 -20.87 -6.04 6.43
N GLY A 74 -20.81 -5.46 7.64
CA GLY A 74 -20.54 -6.18 8.87
C GLY A 74 -19.07 -6.28 9.31
N GLN A 75 -18.12 -5.67 8.59
CA GLN A 75 -16.67 -5.75 8.93
C GLN A 75 -16.13 -4.62 9.83
N GLY A 76 -16.99 -3.88 10.55
CA GLY A 76 -16.56 -2.79 11.42
C GLY A 76 -15.84 -1.67 10.67
N ASP A 77 -14.85 -1.03 11.30
CA ASP A 77 -14.17 0.17 10.79
C ASP A 77 -13.34 -0.04 9.51
N TYR A 78 -13.00 -1.29 9.14
CA TYR A 78 -12.19 -1.63 7.96
C TYR A 78 -13.03 -2.18 6.80
N ASN A 79 -14.29 -1.76 6.72
CA ASN A 79 -15.21 -2.27 5.71
C ASN A 79 -14.99 -1.70 4.30
N ILE A 80 -14.17 -0.67 4.10
CA ILE A 80 -13.94 -0.06 2.78
C ILE A 80 -12.74 -0.74 2.13
N TYR A 81 -12.85 -1.14 0.86
CA TYR A 81 -11.74 -1.77 0.15
C TYR A 81 -11.64 -1.41 -1.33
N ARG A 82 -10.46 -1.67 -1.89
CA ARG A 82 -10.17 -1.72 -3.34
C ARG A 82 -9.66 -3.10 -3.72
N ILE A 83 -10.03 -3.59 -4.89
CA ILE A 83 -9.48 -4.81 -5.47
C ILE A 83 -8.13 -4.47 -6.10
N VAL A 84 -7.07 -5.11 -5.63
CA VAL A 84 -5.71 -4.92 -6.12
C VAL A 84 -5.07 -6.23 -6.54
N GLU A 85 -4.16 -6.18 -7.51
CA GLU A 85 -3.23 -7.25 -7.86
C GLU A 85 -1.86 -6.95 -7.27
N SER A 86 -1.23 -7.93 -6.63
CA SER A 86 0.18 -7.82 -6.25
C SER A 86 1.08 -8.02 -7.45
N LEU A 87 1.96 -7.07 -7.76
CA LEU A 87 2.97 -7.19 -8.81
C LEU A 87 4.31 -7.67 -8.26
N TRP A 88 4.58 -7.39 -6.99
CA TRP A 88 5.80 -7.77 -6.30
C TRP A 88 5.57 -7.79 -4.78
N THR A 89 6.25 -8.69 -4.09
CA THR A 89 6.23 -8.83 -2.63
C THR A 89 7.61 -9.08 -2.06
N ILE A 90 7.86 -8.66 -0.83
CA ILE A 90 9.08 -9.06 -0.10
C ILE A 90 9.05 -10.53 0.31
N ASP A 91 10.21 -11.06 0.68
CA ASP A 91 10.31 -12.23 1.53
C ASP A 91 9.98 -11.82 2.98
N PHE A 92 8.84 -12.28 3.50
CA PHE A 92 8.40 -11.98 4.87
C PHE A 92 9.13 -12.79 5.95
N GLY A 93 9.72 -13.93 5.58
CA GLY A 93 10.51 -14.77 6.50
C GLY A 93 11.88 -14.15 6.75
N HIS A 94 12.49 -13.59 5.70
CA HIS A 94 13.77 -12.89 5.78
C HIS A 94 13.72 -11.55 5.01
N PRO A 95 13.05 -10.51 5.56
CA PRO A 95 12.92 -9.23 4.89
C PRO A 95 14.30 -8.63 4.59
N PRO A 96 14.61 -8.35 3.31
CA PRO A 96 15.94 -7.89 2.95
C PRO A 96 16.13 -6.43 3.35
N GLY A 97 17.36 -6.05 3.69
CA GLY A 97 17.68 -4.69 4.15
C GLY A 97 17.35 -3.59 3.15
N TRP A 98 17.47 -3.86 1.85
CA TRP A 98 17.14 -2.90 0.79
C TRP A 98 15.64 -2.58 0.69
N ALA A 99 14.78 -3.46 1.22
CA ALA A 99 13.33 -3.25 1.25
C ALA A 99 12.88 -2.40 2.44
N LYS A 100 13.79 -1.99 3.33
CA LYS A 100 13.47 -0.99 4.33
C LYS A 100 13.02 0.28 3.63
N ALA A 101 11.94 0.89 4.11
CA ALA A 101 11.33 2.03 3.46
C ALA A 101 12.29 3.23 3.44
N ASP A 102 13.09 3.44 4.48
CA ASP A 102 14.10 4.49 4.47
C ASP A 102 15.17 4.30 3.39
N GLN A 103 15.56 3.06 3.14
CA GLN A 103 16.47 2.71 2.04
C GLN A 103 15.82 2.88 0.67
N MET A 104 14.59 2.39 0.50
CA MET A 104 13.86 2.51 -0.77
C MET A 104 13.51 3.94 -1.15
N PHE A 105 13.14 4.77 -0.17
CA PHE A 105 12.79 6.16 -0.42
C PHE A 105 13.97 7.13 -0.25
N GLY A 106 15.10 6.68 0.30
CA GLY A 106 16.28 7.51 0.54
C GLY A 106 16.18 8.50 1.71
N TYR A 107 15.21 8.35 2.62
CA TYR A 107 15.02 9.20 3.79
C TYR A 107 14.17 8.53 4.88
N SER A 108 14.26 9.01 6.13
CA SER A 108 13.41 8.50 7.21
C SER A 108 11.94 8.83 6.98
N VAL A 109 11.11 7.81 6.83
CA VAL A 109 9.67 7.98 6.60
C VAL A 109 8.91 7.76 7.90
N THR A 110 8.18 8.79 8.35
CA THR A 110 7.22 8.64 9.45
C THR A 110 5.92 8.03 8.95
N TYR A 111 5.50 6.93 9.57
CA TYR A 111 4.30 6.19 9.17
C TYR A 111 3.09 6.71 9.94
N GLN A 112 2.21 7.47 9.29
CA GLN A 112 0.95 7.92 9.88
C GLN A 112 -0.23 7.41 9.06
N GLY A 113 -1.25 6.90 9.78
CA GLY A 113 -2.53 6.48 9.21
C GLY A 113 -2.50 5.20 8.37
N GLY A 114 -3.66 4.90 7.79
CA GLY A 114 -3.89 3.80 6.82
C GLY A 114 -4.34 4.30 5.44
N ASN A 115 -4.23 5.61 5.22
CA ASN A 115 -4.61 6.26 3.97
C ASN A 115 -3.50 6.14 2.92
N VAL A 116 -3.88 6.22 1.65
CA VAL A 116 -2.92 6.46 0.57
C VAL A 116 -2.44 7.91 0.63
N MET A 117 -1.16 8.08 0.31
CA MET A 117 -0.47 9.36 0.14
C MET A 117 0.19 9.36 -1.24
N GLU A 118 0.20 10.52 -1.90
CA GLU A 118 0.91 10.71 -3.17
C GLU A 118 2.42 10.68 -2.91
N LEU A 119 3.15 9.94 -3.72
CA LEU A 119 4.61 9.86 -3.62
C LEU A 119 5.24 11.23 -3.84
N GLU A 120 4.78 12.00 -4.82
CA GLU A 120 5.31 13.35 -5.10
C GLU A 120 5.10 14.33 -3.93
N SER A 121 4.11 14.07 -3.08
CA SER A 121 3.89 14.88 -1.88
C SER A 121 4.92 14.61 -0.78
N LEU A 122 5.68 13.51 -0.86
CA LEU A 122 6.67 13.13 0.13
C LEU A 122 7.94 14.01 0.04
N PRO A 123 8.58 14.33 1.18
CA PRO A 123 9.74 15.22 1.23
C PRO A 123 10.86 14.91 0.22
N THR A 124 11.15 13.64 -0.07
CA THR A 124 12.18 13.25 -1.05
C THR A 124 11.92 13.76 -2.45
N PHE A 125 10.66 13.78 -2.89
CA PHE A 125 10.34 14.20 -4.24
C PHE A 125 10.20 15.71 -4.38
N ARG A 126 10.21 16.44 -3.25
CA ARG A 126 10.17 17.91 -3.19
C ARG A 126 11.54 18.57 -3.22
N GLN A 127 12.62 17.84 -2.96
CA GLN A 127 13.99 18.35 -3.11
C GLN A 127 14.42 18.18 -4.57
N ARG A 128 14.05 19.15 -5.42
CA ARG A 128 14.62 19.35 -6.74
C ARG A 128 15.29 20.71 -6.81
#